data_AF-A0A940VWN1-F1
#
_entry.id   AF-A0A940VWN1-F1
#
_cell.length_a   1.000
_cell.length_b   1.000
_cell.length_c   1.000
_cell.angle_alpha   90.00
_cell.angle_beta   90.00
_cell.angle_gamma   90.00
#
_symmetry.space_group_name_H-M   'P 1'
#
loop_
_entity.id
_entity.type
_entity.pdbx_description
1 polymer ?
#
loop_
_entity_poly.entity_id
_entity_poly.type
_entity_poly.pdbx_seq_one_letter_code
_entity_poly.pdbx_strand_id
1 'polypeptide(L)'
;MKTQRGLHQLLGILFLILAVTGALMNSELLRGPIADFRFALRGVHLVTGALFSVGFFANIPYLWAFRCGNPDGLNRREYLWLLLVVSAGLIISGSGLLVALLLGWLGQERSRLYEMHMFSALFGVLIVSPHLLYSIVKRWRQADEEENTVVAETNSGRRSFLRYVIGGLLFAGVGVAWRWLGQQAATIKTETLAIFAQCNKMTPAPTPLPESSPPKGGGYTGKFKVYKIDPQIPCTTSAEWKFTVSGLVDKPQSFTWEEFLKLPRVVQVSDFHCVEGWSVYTITYEGVRLSDLLERVGVKPQAKYVKFYSAEKIYTDALSLEQARLPDVMAAVLLDGSEIPSDLGGPARLVIPQMYAYKAVKWLVGMELTDAPHKGYWEVRGYPVDAWAKPGRS
;
A
#
# COMPACT_ATOMS: atom_id res chain seq x y z
N MET A 1 1.45 -22.93 40.69
CA MET A 1 0.43 -23.38 39.71
C MET A 1 -0.68 -22.36 39.40
N LYS A 2 -1.28 -21.66 40.39
CA LYS A 2 -2.36 -20.66 40.12
C LYS A 2 -1.90 -19.46 39.26
N THR A 3 -0.73 -18.88 39.55
CA THR A 3 -0.13 -17.75 38.81
C THR A 3 0.16 -18.07 37.34
N GLN A 4 0.59 -19.29 37.04
CA GLN A 4 0.91 -19.70 35.66
C GLN A 4 -0.32 -20.02 34.81
N ARG A 5 -1.42 -20.49 35.42
CA ARG A 5 -2.70 -20.61 34.70
C ARG A 5 -3.24 -19.25 34.26
N GLY A 6 -3.09 -18.22 35.09
CA GLY A 6 -3.47 -16.85 34.75
C GLY A 6 -2.67 -16.30 33.57
N LEU A 7 -1.36 -16.56 33.54
CA LEU A 7 -0.48 -16.11 32.46
C LEU A 7 -0.82 -16.76 31.11
N HIS A 8 -1.16 -18.06 31.10
CA HIS A 8 -1.58 -18.74 29.86
C HIS A 8 -2.93 -18.22 29.32
N GLN A 9 -3.88 -17.93 30.20
CA GLN A 9 -5.16 -17.32 29.81
C GLN A 9 -4.97 -15.90 29.27
N LEU A 10 -4.11 -15.10 29.90
CA LEU A 10 -3.75 -13.77 29.43
C LEU A 10 -3.14 -13.84 28.02
N LEU A 11 -2.23 -14.77 27.76
CA LEU A 11 -1.66 -14.98 26.43
C LEU A 11 -2.72 -15.35 25.38
N GLY A 12 -3.69 -16.20 25.72
CA GLY A 12 -4.81 -16.52 24.84
C GLY A 12 -5.68 -15.30 24.50
N ILE A 13 -5.91 -14.41 25.47
CA ILE A 13 -6.66 -13.16 25.26
C ILE A 13 -5.89 -12.19 24.38
N LEU A 14 -4.60 -11.97 24.68
CA LEU A 14 -3.73 -11.09 23.87
C LEU A 14 -3.63 -11.59 22.43
N PHE A 15 -3.54 -12.91 22.25
CA PHE A 15 -3.56 -13.55 20.94
C PHE A 15 -4.87 -13.29 20.18
N LEU A 16 -6.02 -13.44 20.84
CA LEU A 16 -7.32 -13.15 20.22
C LEU A 16 -7.45 -11.68 19.81
N ILE A 17 -6.97 -10.76 20.64
CA ILE A 17 -6.95 -9.32 20.32
C ILE A 17 -6.07 -9.07 19.09
N LEU A 18 -4.88 -9.67 19.01
CA LEU A 18 -4.00 -9.57 17.83
C LEU A 18 -4.68 -10.06 16.56
N ALA A 19 -5.35 -11.22 16.63
CA ALA A 19 -6.08 -11.78 15.50
C ALA A 19 -7.21 -10.87 15.01
N VAL A 20 -8.05 -10.38 15.92
CA VAL A 20 -9.20 -9.53 15.57
C VAL A 20 -8.73 -8.20 15.02
N THR A 21 -7.79 -7.53 15.69
CA THR A 21 -7.26 -6.24 15.26
C THR A 21 -6.53 -6.35 13.92
N GLY A 22 -5.78 -7.43 13.70
CA GLY A 22 -5.15 -7.71 12.40
C GLY A 22 -6.18 -7.95 11.29
N ALA A 23 -7.22 -8.75 11.54
CA ALA A 23 -8.29 -9.02 10.57
C ALA A 23 -9.05 -7.74 10.19
N LEU A 24 -9.37 -6.90 11.17
CA LEU A 24 -10.04 -5.61 10.94
C LEU A 24 -9.18 -4.66 10.10
N MET A 25 -7.87 -4.57 10.39
CA MET A 25 -6.95 -3.71 9.62
C MET A 25 -6.80 -4.15 8.15
N ASN A 26 -6.94 -5.45 7.87
CA ASN A 26 -6.77 -6.02 6.53
C ASN A 26 -8.08 -6.20 5.75
N SER A 27 -9.23 -5.97 6.38
CA SER A 27 -10.54 -6.07 5.72
C SER A 27 -10.73 -4.95 4.70
N GLU A 28 -11.03 -5.31 3.46
CA GLU A 28 -11.37 -4.35 2.40
C GLU A 28 -12.74 -3.73 2.63
N LEU A 29 -13.68 -4.53 3.14
CA LEU A 29 -15.07 -4.14 3.38
C LEU A 29 -15.20 -3.10 4.51
N LEU A 30 -14.28 -3.15 5.47
CA LEU A 30 -14.23 -2.20 6.58
C LEU A 30 -13.22 -1.06 6.36
N ARG A 31 -12.51 -1.03 5.22
CA ARG A 31 -11.41 -0.09 4.96
C ARG A 31 -11.85 1.37 5.04
N GLY A 32 -13.02 1.70 4.47
CA GLY A 32 -13.63 3.02 4.55
C GLY A 32 -14.21 3.34 5.94
N PRO A 33 -15.14 2.53 6.46
CA PRO A 33 -15.82 2.80 7.74
C PRO A 33 -14.89 2.95 8.95
N ILE A 34 -13.74 2.27 8.97
CA ILE A 34 -12.80 2.35 10.10
C ILE A 34 -11.61 3.28 9.84
N ALA A 35 -11.58 4.00 8.71
CA ALA A 35 -10.42 4.77 8.25
C ALA A 35 -9.83 5.67 9.34
N ASP A 36 -10.69 6.44 10.01
CA ASP A 36 -10.32 7.37 11.09
C ASP A 36 -9.78 6.66 12.34
N PHE A 37 -10.18 5.40 12.55
CA PHE A 37 -9.78 4.58 13.69
C PHE A 37 -8.58 3.66 13.38
N ARG A 38 -8.12 3.56 12.13
CA ARG A 38 -7.03 2.65 11.73
C ARG A 38 -5.73 2.96 12.47
N PHE A 39 -5.47 4.23 12.77
CA PHE A 39 -4.29 4.62 13.54
C PHE A 39 -4.35 4.11 14.98
N ALA A 40 -5.47 4.30 15.67
CA ALA A 40 -5.68 3.78 17.02
C ALA A 40 -5.64 2.25 17.05
N LEU A 41 -6.25 1.59 16.06
CA LEU A 41 -6.27 0.14 15.91
C LEU A 41 -4.87 -0.44 15.72
N ARG A 42 -4.02 0.23 14.92
CA ARG A 42 -2.58 -0.09 14.80
C ARG A 42 -1.85 0.02 16.13
N GLY A 43 -2.12 1.09 16.88
CA GLY A 43 -1.54 1.28 18.22
C GLY A 43 -1.89 0.15 19.18
N VAL A 44 -3.18 -0.23 19.24
CA VAL A 44 -3.66 -1.37 20.05
C VAL A 44 -2.98 -2.67 19.63
N HIS A 45 -2.89 -2.94 18.33
CA HIS A 45 -2.25 -4.15 17.79
C HIS A 45 -0.77 -4.25 18.20
N LEU A 46 -0.02 -3.15 18.07
CA LEU A 46 1.39 -3.09 18.43
C LEU A 46 1.62 -3.30 19.94
N VAL A 47 0.88 -2.58 20.79
CA VAL A 47 1.00 -2.71 22.25
C VAL A 47 0.65 -4.13 22.70
N THR A 48 -0.44 -4.69 22.15
CA THR A 48 -0.86 -6.07 22.44
C THR A 48 0.21 -7.07 22.00
N GLY A 49 0.86 -6.86 20.86
CA GLY A 49 1.96 -7.69 20.36
C GLY A 49 3.19 -7.66 21.25
N ALA A 50 3.53 -6.49 21.78
CA ALA A 50 4.63 -6.34 22.74
C ALA A 50 4.32 -7.08 24.05
N LEU A 51 3.11 -6.90 24.60
CA LEU A 51 2.67 -7.60 25.82
C LEU A 51 2.62 -9.12 25.62
N PHE A 52 2.15 -9.59 24.47
CA PHE A 52 2.14 -11.01 24.13
C PHE A 52 3.55 -11.59 24.08
N SER A 53 4.49 -10.87 23.47
CA SER A 53 5.90 -11.28 23.39
C SER A 53 6.53 -11.41 24.78
N VAL A 54 6.36 -10.41 25.64
CA VAL A 54 6.85 -10.44 27.03
C VAL A 54 6.26 -11.63 27.80
N GLY A 55 4.95 -11.84 27.71
CA GLY A 55 4.28 -12.96 28.38
C GLY A 55 4.70 -14.33 27.84
N PHE A 56 5.01 -14.43 26.54
CA PHE A 56 5.49 -15.65 25.91
C PHE A 56 6.89 -16.01 26.39
N PHE A 57 7.84 -15.05 26.38
CA PHE A 57 9.19 -15.28 26.88
C PHE A 57 9.19 -15.65 28.38
N ALA A 58 8.33 -15.03 29.18
CA ALA A 58 8.14 -15.40 30.58
C ALA A 58 7.61 -16.84 30.78
N ASN A 59 7.02 -17.46 29.76
CA ASN A 59 6.55 -18.85 29.79
C ASN A 59 7.57 -19.88 29.29
N ILE A 60 8.66 -19.47 28.65
CA ILE A 60 9.63 -20.41 28.06
C ILE A 60 10.19 -21.43 29.07
N PRO A 61 10.60 -21.04 30.30
CA PRO A 61 11.09 -22.02 31.28
C PRO A 61 10.02 -23.07 31.65
N TYR A 62 8.74 -22.69 31.63
CA TYR A 62 7.63 -23.60 31.89
C TYR A 62 7.37 -24.54 30.71
N LEU A 63 7.37 -24.02 29.48
CA LEU A 63 7.25 -24.85 28.27
C LEU A 63 8.41 -25.85 28.16
N TRP A 64 9.61 -25.46 28.62
CA TRP A 64 10.78 -26.32 28.71
C TRP A 64 10.62 -27.40 29.79
N ALA A 65 10.20 -27.04 31.00
CA ALA A 65 9.93 -28.01 32.07
C ALA A 65 8.80 -28.99 31.69
N PHE A 66 7.77 -28.50 30.99
CA PHE A 66 6.63 -29.29 30.50
C PHE A 66 7.03 -30.27 29.38
N ARG A 67 8.10 -29.97 28.63
CA ARG A 67 8.72 -30.87 27.64
C ARG A 67 9.55 -31.99 28.28
N CYS A 68 10.12 -31.76 29.46
CA CYS A 68 10.95 -32.74 30.18
C CYS A 68 10.15 -33.75 31.03
N GLY A 69 8.82 -33.62 31.12
CA GLY A 69 7.94 -34.58 31.81
C GLY A 69 7.48 -35.73 30.91
N ASN A 70 7.34 -36.94 31.49
CA ASN A 70 7.01 -38.17 30.77
C ASN A 70 5.71 -38.04 29.92
N PRO A 71 5.75 -38.23 28.59
CA PRO A 71 4.63 -37.93 27.72
C PRO A 71 3.79 -39.18 27.43
N ASP A 72 2.63 -39.29 28.05
CA ASP A 72 1.59 -40.20 27.54
C ASP A 72 0.87 -39.53 26.36
N GLY A 73 1.29 -39.89 25.13
CA GLY A 73 0.56 -39.61 23.88
C GLY A 73 1.34 -38.83 22.81
N LEU A 74 1.41 -39.41 21.59
CA LEU A 74 2.11 -38.87 20.40
C LEU A 74 1.65 -37.46 19.97
N ASN A 75 0.42 -37.04 20.28
CA ASN A 75 -0.12 -35.74 19.85
C ASN A 75 0.37 -34.52 20.65
N ARG A 76 1.05 -34.71 21.80
CA ARG A 76 1.37 -33.62 22.73
C ARG A 76 2.66 -32.86 22.36
N ARG A 77 3.67 -33.57 21.82
CA ARG A 77 4.98 -32.99 21.48
C ARG A 77 4.93 -32.18 20.18
N GLU A 78 4.18 -32.64 19.20
CA GLU A 78 3.96 -31.95 17.91
C GLU A 78 3.19 -30.65 18.11
N TYR A 79 2.17 -30.66 18.97
CA TYR A 79 1.39 -29.48 19.33
C TYR A 79 2.23 -28.38 20.01
N LEU A 80 3.12 -28.77 20.93
CA LEU A 80 4.05 -27.84 21.58
C LEU A 80 5.02 -27.22 20.57
N TRP A 81 5.52 -28.00 19.61
CA TRP A 81 6.38 -27.48 18.54
C TRP A 81 5.63 -26.51 17.64
N LEU A 82 4.39 -26.83 17.24
CA LEU A 82 3.54 -25.94 16.46
C LEU A 82 3.29 -24.61 17.19
N LEU A 83 2.96 -24.65 18.48
CA LEU A 83 2.80 -23.44 19.31
C LEU A 83 4.06 -22.59 19.36
N LEU A 84 5.23 -23.22 19.57
CA LEU A 84 6.52 -22.52 19.63
C LEU A 84 6.88 -21.88 18.28
N VAL A 85 6.68 -22.60 17.17
CA VAL A 85 6.98 -22.11 15.81
C VAL A 85 6.06 -20.95 15.44
N VAL A 86 4.76 -21.07 15.69
CA VAL A 86 3.78 -20.00 15.42
C VAL A 86 4.07 -18.77 16.26
N SER A 87 4.36 -18.95 17.56
CA SER A 87 4.67 -17.85 18.46
C SER A 87 6.00 -17.17 18.11
N ALA A 88 7.03 -17.95 17.76
CA ALA A 88 8.29 -17.42 17.26
C ALA A 88 8.10 -16.64 15.95
N GLY A 89 7.29 -17.16 15.01
CA GLY A 89 6.92 -16.47 13.77
C GLY A 89 6.25 -15.13 14.04
N LEU A 90 5.30 -15.07 14.97
CA LEU A 90 4.63 -13.84 15.40
C LEU A 90 5.58 -12.83 16.05
N ILE A 91 6.48 -13.29 16.92
CA ILE A 91 7.42 -12.43 17.62
C ILE A 91 8.48 -11.88 16.67
N ILE A 92 9.05 -12.72 15.80
CA ILE A 92 10.08 -12.31 14.83
C ILE A 92 9.50 -11.31 13.84
N SER A 93 8.33 -11.62 13.26
CA SER A 93 7.68 -10.73 12.30
C SER A 93 7.17 -9.44 12.96
N GLY A 94 6.60 -9.51 14.17
CA GLY A 94 6.10 -8.36 14.91
C GLY A 94 7.22 -7.43 15.41
N SER A 95 8.30 -8.01 15.93
CA SER A 95 9.49 -7.24 16.35
C SER A 95 10.21 -6.61 15.16
N GLY A 96 10.28 -7.34 14.03
CA GLY A 96 10.82 -6.80 12.78
C GLY A 96 10.01 -5.61 12.26
N LEU A 97 8.67 -5.66 12.35
CA LEU A 97 7.79 -4.53 12.02
C LEU A 97 7.98 -3.35 12.96
N LEU A 98 8.10 -3.60 14.27
CA LEU A 98 8.33 -2.54 15.27
C LEU A 98 9.68 -1.85 15.05
N VAL A 99 10.75 -2.60 14.78
CA VAL A 99 12.07 -2.04 14.45
C VAL A 99 12.03 -1.26 13.15
N ALA A 100 11.37 -1.78 12.11
CA ALA A 100 11.18 -1.05 10.85
C ALA A 100 10.38 0.24 11.04
N LEU A 101 9.44 0.29 11.99
CA LEU A 101 8.70 1.49 12.34
C LEU A 101 9.57 2.51 13.08
N LEU A 102 10.33 2.06 14.09
CA LEU A 102 11.21 2.90 14.90
C LEU A 102 12.39 3.48 14.10
N LEU A 103 12.89 2.74 13.11
CA LEU A 103 13.94 3.18 12.19
C LEU A 103 13.41 4.03 11.02
N GLY A 104 12.11 4.29 10.94
CA GLY A 104 11.50 5.07 9.86
C GLY A 104 11.51 4.37 8.50
N TRP A 105 11.68 3.04 8.47
CA TRP A 105 11.77 2.23 7.25
C TRP A 105 10.41 1.83 6.68
N LEU A 106 9.31 2.01 7.43
CA LEU A 106 7.95 1.75 6.96
C LEU A 106 7.40 2.92 6.12
N GLY A 107 8.09 3.21 5.01
CA GLY A 107 7.58 4.04 3.91
C GLY A 107 6.97 3.22 2.76
N GLN A 108 7.00 1.88 2.84
CA GLN A 108 6.47 0.98 1.79
C GLN A 108 5.22 0.24 2.27
N GLU A 109 4.10 0.55 1.62
CA GLU A 109 2.91 -0.28 1.47
C GLU A 109 3.29 -1.77 1.28
N ARG A 110 2.89 -2.62 2.24
CA ARG A 110 3.09 -4.08 2.28
C ARG A 110 4.55 -4.58 2.16
N SER A 111 5.32 -4.44 3.24
CA SER A 111 6.53 -5.26 3.38
C SER A 111 6.15 -6.74 3.51
N ARG A 112 6.93 -7.66 2.93
CA ARG A 112 6.74 -9.12 3.10
C ARG A 112 6.68 -9.53 4.58
N LEU A 113 7.34 -8.77 5.45
CA LEU A 113 7.28 -8.92 6.90
C LEU A 113 5.87 -8.69 7.47
N TYR A 114 5.13 -7.71 6.95
CA TYR A 114 3.73 -7.48 7.33
C TYR A 114 2.83 -8.65 6.90
N GLU A 115 3.00 -9.16 5.68
CA GLU A 115 2.23 -10.31 5.19
C GLU A 115 2.54 -11.58 6.00
N MET A 116 3.81 -11.83 6.32
CA MET A 116 4.23 -12.94 7.19
C MET A 116 3.66 -12.83 8.61
N HIS A 117 3.59 -11.61 9.17
CA HIS A 117 2.99 -11.36 10.49
C HIS A 117 1.50 -11.67 10.49
N MET A 118 0.79 -11.18 9.48
CA MET A 118 -0.64 -11.41 9.29
C MET A 118 -0.96 -12.89 9.08
N PHE A 119 -0.15 -13.60 8.28
CA PHE A 119 -0.32 -15.03 8.05
C PHE A 119 -0.10 -15.84 9.33
N SER A 120 0.92 -15.51 10.11
CA SER A 120 1.25 -16.18 11.37
C SER A 120 0.18 -15.93 12.44
N ALA A 121 -0.43 -14.74 12.47
CA ALA A 121 -1.55 -14.41 13.34
C ALA A 121 -2.81 -15.23 12.99
N LEU A 122 -3.18 -15.30 11.72
CA LEU A 122 -4.36 -16.06 11.27
C LEU A 122 -4.17 -17.57 11.43
N PHE A 123 -2.98 -18.09 11.11
CA PHE A 123 -2.67 -19.51 11.29
C PHE A 123 -2.64 -19.91 12.78
N GLY A 124 -2.13 -19.03 13.65
CA GLY A 124 -2.21 -19.22 15.09
C GLY A 124 -3.65 -19.26 15.61
N VAL A 125 -4.60 -18.52 15.03
CA VAL A 125 -6.02 -18.59 15.41
C VAL A 125 -6.55 -19.98 15.14
N LEU A 126 -6.26 -20.56 13.98
CA LEU A 126 -6.75 -21.88 13.61
C LEU A 126 -6.20 -23.01 14.50
N ILE A 127 -5.02 -22.83 15.10
CA ILE A 127 -4.38 -23.84 15.97
C ILE A 127 -4.70 -23.61 17.46
N VAL A 128 -4.75 -22.35 17.90
CA VAL A 128 -4.95 -21.98 19.31
C VAL A 128 -6.43 -21.92 19.65
N SER A 129 -7.30 -21.46 18.75
CA SER A 129 -8.73 -21.30 19.04
C SER A 129 -9.47 -22.61 19.34
N PRO A 130 -9.22 -23.76 18.67
CA PRO A 130 -9.91 -25.00 19.02
C PRO A 130 -9.50 -25.53 20.40
N HIS A 131 -8.23 -25.35 20.79
CA HIS A 131 -7.74 -25.78 22.10
C HIS A 131 -8.15 -24.81 23.22
N LEU A 132 -8.20 -23.50 22.93
CA LEU A 132 -8.73 -22.50 23.85
C LEU A 132 -10.23 -22.75 24.08
N LEU A 133 -11.01 -22.95 23.01
CA LEU A 133 -12.42 -23.36 23.09
C LEU A 133 -12.55 -24.67 23.87
N TYR A 134 -11.78 -25.70 23.56
CA TYR A 134 -11.83 -26.98 24.27
C TYR A 134 -11.51 -26.82 25.77
N SER A 135 -10.52 -25.99 26.13
CA SER A 135 -10.14 -25.75 27.53
C SER A 135 -11.19 -24.94 28.30
N ILE A 136 -11.85 -24.00 27.62
CA ILE A 136 -12.98 -23.23 28.16
C ILE A 136 -14.16 -24.19 28.33
N VAL A 137 -14.56 -24.93 27.30
CA VAL A 137 -15.66 -25.91 27.35
C VAL A 137 -15.43 -26.98 28.42
N LYS A 138 -14.19 -27.48 28.57
CA LYS A 138 -13.85 -28.45 29.62
C LYS A 138 -13.95 -27.85 31.02
N ARG A 139 -13.47 -26.62 31.24
CA ARG A 139 -13.63 -25.92 32.53
C ARG A 139 -15.08 -25.63 32.84
N TRP A 140 -15.87 -25.29 31.83
CA TRP A 140 -17.29 -25.00 31.99
C TRP A 140 -18.09 -26.27 32.28
N ARG A 141 -17.67 -27.42 31.71
CA ARG A 141 -18.20 -28.74 32.07
C ARG A 141 -17.86 -29.13 33.51
N GLN A 142 -16.65 -28.84 33.96
CA GLN A 142 -16.22 -29.12 35.35
C GLN A 142 -16.90 -28.17 36.36
N ALA A 143 -17.11 -26.90 35.99
CA ALA A 143 -17.87 -25.95 36.79
C ALA A 143 -19.38 -26.30 36.83
N ASP A 144 -19.95 -26.77 35.72
CA ASP A 144 -21.32 -27.33 35.68
C ASP A 144 -21.42 -28.61 36.54
N GLU A 145 -20.39 -29.46 36.62
CA GLU A 145 -20.38 -30.65 37.51
C GLU A 145 -20.31 -30.26 39.00
N GLU A 146 -19.64 -29.16 39.36
CA GLU A 146 -19.66 -28.59 40.72
C GLU A 146 -21.00 -27.88 41.03
N GLU A 147 -21.59 -27.14 40.08
CA GLU A 147 -22.85 -26.38 40.27
C GLU A 147 -24.12 -27.25 40.21
N ASN A 148 -24.11 -28.35 39.42
CA ASN A 148 -25.21 -29.32 39.36
C ASN A 148 -25.38 -30.19 40.62
N THR A 149 -24.43 -30.14 41.57
CA THR A 149 -24.62 -30.74 42.89
C THR A 149 -25.42 -29.85 43.84
N VAL A 150 -25.60 -28.56 43.53
CA VAL A 150 -26.21 -27.58 44.44
C VAL A 150 -27.54 -27.00 43.93
N VAL A 151 -27.79 -26.95 42.62
CA VAL A 151 -29.02 -26.30 42.07
C VAL A 151 -29.70 -27.21 41.04
N ALA A 152 -30.07 -28.41 41.48
CA ALA A 152 -30.97 -29.28 40.73
C ALA A 152 -32.42 -28.84 40.97
N GLU A 153 -32.84 -27.69 40.41
CA GLU A 153 -34.22 -27.51 39.94
C GLU A 153 -34.41 -26.17 39.21
N THR A 154 -35.01 -26.22 38.02
CA THR A 154 -35.69 -25.11 37.31
C THR A 154 -34.92 -24.11 36.42
N ASN A 155 -33.97 -24.52 35.55
CA ASN A 155 -33.80 -23.82 34.23
C ASN A 155 -32.87 -24.49 33.17
N SER A 156 -32.89 -25.82 33.02
CA SER A 156 -31.97 -26.52 32.10
C SER A 156 -32.26 -26.33 30.61
N GLY A 157 -33.49 -25.99 30.21
CA GLY A 157 -33.90 -25.94 28.79
C GLY A 157 -33.39 -24.72 28.00
N ARG A 158 -33.53 -23.50 28.55
CA ARG A 158 -33.16 -22.25 27.85
C ARG A 158 -31.64 -22.08 27.70
N ARG A 159 -30.87 -22.49 28.70
CA ARG A 159 -29.39 -22.42 28.68
C ARG A 159 -28.78 -23.42 27.70
N SER A 160 -29.37 -24.62 27.59
CA SER A 160 -28.92 -25.65 26.64
C SER A 160 -29.19 -25.25 25.18
N PHE A 161 -30.34 -24.62 24.92
CA PHE A 161 -30.66 -24.11 23.57
C PHE A 161 -29.70 -22.98 23.13
N LEU A 162 -29.40 -22.02 24.00
CA LEU A 162 -28.42 -20.96 23.71
C LEU A 162 -27.01 -21.52 23.43
N ARG A 163 -26.60 -22.60 24.14
CA ARG A 163 -25.30 -23.28 23.97
C ARG A 163 -25.12 -23.87 22.57
N TYR A 164 -26.14 -24.52 22.03
CA TYR A 164 -26.07 -25.10 20.67
C TYR A 164 -26.17 -24.03 19.57
N VAL A 165 -26.96 -22.97 19.79
CA VAL A 165 -27.08 -21.86 18.83
C VAL A 165 -25.75 -21.10 18.71
N ILE A 166 -25.09 -20.76 19.83
CA ILE A 166 -23.80 -20.04 19.81
C ILE A 166 -22.68 -20.91 19.22
N GLY A 167 -22.61 -22.19 19.61
CA GLY A 167 -21.63 -23.14 19.06
C GLY A 167 -21.82 -23.39 17.56
N GLY A 168 -23.07 -23.53 17.11
CA GLY A 168 -23.42 -23.65 15.70
C GLY A 168 -23.10 -22.40 14.88
N LEU A 169 -23.35 -21.20 15.43
CA LEU A 169 -23.01 -19.93 14.79
C LEU A 169 -21.48 -19.74 14.65
N LEU A 170 -20.70 -20.17 15.64
CA LEU A 170 -19.23 -20.13 15.57
C LEU A 170 -18.68 -21.12 14.52
N PHE A 171 -19.23 -22.33 14.44
CA PHE A 171 -18.84 -23.33 13.43
C PHE A 171 -19.25 -22.91 12.01
N ALA A 172 -20.45 -22.33 11.85
CA ALA A 172 -20.88 -21.76 10.58
C ALA A 172 -19.98 -20.58 10.17
N GLY A 173 -19.56 -19.73 11.13
CA GLY A 173 -18.60 -18.66 10.89
C GLY A 173 -17.24 -19.14 10.39
N VAL A 174 -16.73 -20.26 10.94
CA VAL A 174 -15.49 -20.90 10.47
C VAL A 174 -15.65 -21.48 9.06
N GLY A 175 -16.78 -22.14 8.77
CA GLY A 175 -17.07 -22.67 7.43
C GLY A 175 -17.20 -21.57 6.36
N VAL A 176 -17.86 -20.46 6.70
CA VAL A 176 -17.95 -19.27 5.84
C VAL A 176 -16.59 -18.62 5.65
N ALA A 177 -15.78 -18.50 6.71
CA ALA A 177 -14.41 -18.00 6.62
C ALA A 177 -13.50 -18.90 5.76
N TRP A 178 -13.64 -20.23 5.85
CA TRP A 178 -12.88 -21.20 5.06
C TRP A 178 -13.28 -21.17 3.58
N ARG A 179 -14.57 -21.05 3.28
CA ARG A 179 -15.10 -20.91 1.91
C ARG A 179 -14.71 -19.55 1.32
N TRP A 180 -14.71 -18.48 2.11
CA TRP A 180 -14.21 -17.16 1.74
C TRP A 180 -12.69 -17.18 1.49
N LEU A 181 -11.89 -17.83 2.33
CA LEU A 181 -10.45 -18.03 2.11
C LEU A 181 -10.14 -18.85 0.85
N GLY A 182 -10.91 -19.92 0.61
CA GLY A 182 -10.83 -20.71 -0.63
C GLY A 182 -11.21 -19.90 -1.87
N GLN A 183 -12.21 -19.03 -1.75
CA GLN A 183 -12.54 -18.06 -2.80
C GLN A 183 -11.41 -17.05 -3.00
N GLN A 184 -10.79 -16.50 -1.95
CA GLN A 184 -9.65 -15.58 -2.10
C GLN A 184 -8.41 -16.27 -2.73
N ALA A 185 -8.14 -17.53 -2.38
CA ALA A 185 -7.06 -18.31 -2.99
C ALA A 185 -7.33 -18.66 -4.46
N ALA A 186 -8.60 -18.89 -4.84
CA ALA A 186 -9.01 -19.10 -6.23
C ALA A 186 -9.18 -17.80 -7.04
N THR A 187 -9.23 -16.64 -6.37
CA THR A 187 -9.40 -15.31 -6.99
C THR A 187 -8.06 -14.60 -7.25
N ILE A 188 -6.92 -15.21 -6.89
CA ILE A 188 -5.64 -14.89 -7.53
C ILE A 188 -5.61 -15.63 -8.88
N LYS A 189 -6.54 -15.28 -9.78
CA LYS A 189 -6.40 -15.65 -11.18
C LYS A 189 -5.18 -14.91 -11.72
N THR A 190 -4.35 -15.64 -12.44
CA THR A 190 -3.20 -15.17 -13.24
C THR A 190 -3.53 -13.94 -14.10
N GLU A 191 -4.80 -13.72 -14.44
CA GLU A 191 -5.32 -12.53 -15.14
C GLU A 191 -5.12 -11.22 -14.37
N THR A 192 -5.30 -11.20 -13.04
CA THR A 192 -5.13 -9.97 -12.24
C THR A 192 -3.66 -9.55 -12.15
N LEU A 193 -2.75 -10.52 -12.04
CA LEU A 193 -1.30 -10.27 -12.11
C LEU A 193 -0.85 -9.87 -13.52
N ALA A 194 -1.47 -10.42 -14.57
CA ALA A 194 -1.21 -10.03 -15.95
C ALA A 194 -1.69 -8.60 -16.26
N ILE A 195 -2.84 -8.17 -15.72
CA ILE A 195 -3.35 -6.80 -15.83
C ILE A 195 -2.40 -5.81 -15.14
N PHE A 196 -1.90 -6.13 -13.94
CA PHE A 196 -0.88 -5.30 -13.29
C PHE A 196 0.47 -5.31 -14.02
N ALA A 197 0.84 -6.42 -14.67
CA ALA A 197 2.05 -6.53 -15.49
C ALA A 197 1.96 -5.81 -16.85
N GLN A 198 0.75 -5.54 -17.35
CA GLN A 198 0.48 -4.81 -18.60
C GLN A 198 0.04 -3.35 -18.37
N CYS A 199 -0.07 -2.95 -17.12
CA CYS A 199 -0.57 -1.63 -16.74
C CYS A 199 0.33 -0.50 -17.27
N ASN A 200 -0.26 0.48 -17.97
CA ASN A 200 0.44 1.59 -18.64
C ASN A 200 1.40 1.16 -19.77
N LYS A 201 1.33 -0.09 -20.25
CA LYS A 201 2.03 -0.53 -21.45
C LYS A 201 1.22 -0.17 -22.68
N MET A 202 1.66 0.85 -23.40
CA MET A 202 0.84 1.48 -24.44
C MET A 202 1.01 0.84 -25.81
N THR A 203 -0.06 0.84 -26.59
CA THR A 203 -0.07 0.40 -27.99
C THR A 203 -0.55 1.55 -28.90
N PRO A 204 0.22 1.93 -29.94
CA PRO A 204 1.58 1.47 -30.24
C PRO A 204 2.58 1.93 -29.17
N ALA A 205 3.65 1.16 -28.99
CA ALA A 205 4.78 1.61 -28.18
C ALA A 205 5.45 2.81 -28.87
N PRO A 206 5.90 3.83 -28.10
CA PRO A 206 6.59 4.98 -28.67
C PRO A 206 7.91 4.54 -29.30
N THR A 207 8.11 4.84 -30.58
CA THR A 207 9.39 4.63 -31.25
C THR A 207 10.33 5.79 -30.90
N PRO A 208 11.52 5.55 -30.32
CA PRO A 208 12.45 6.62 -29.98
C PRO A 208 12.99 7.31 -31.23
N LEU A 209 13.22 8.61 -31.13
CA LEU A 209 13.97 9.36 -32.14
C LEU A 209 15.43 8.89 -32.16
N PRO A 210 16.15 9.04 -33.30
CA PRO A 210 17.57 8.68 -33.39
C PRO A 210 18.44 9.34 -32.31
N GLU A 211 18.07 10.55 -31.87
CA GLU A 211 18.77 11.26 -30.80
C GLU A 211 18.51 10.69 -29.39
N SER A 212 17.45 9.90 -29.20
CA SER A 212 17.10 9.34 -27.89
C SER A 212 17.65 7.92 -27.66
N SER A 213 18.07 7.22 -28.72
CA SER A 213 18.58 5.86 -28.64
C SER A 213 19.78 5.65 -29.59
N PRO A 214 21.02 5.51 -29.07
CA PRO A 214 21.37 5.39 -27.64
C PRO A 214 21.09 6.68 -26.86
N PRO A 215 20.93 6.63 -25.53
CA PRO A 215 20.58 7.80 -24.73
C PRO A 215 21.59 8.94 -24.92
N LYS A 216 21.11 10.11 -25.33
CA LYS A 216 21.93 11.33 -25.56
C LYS A 216 22.80 11.69 -24.35
N GLY A 217 22.29 11.46 -23.14
CA GLY A 217 22.99 11.71 -21.88
C GLY A 217 23.95 10.58 -21.45
N GLY A 218 24.12 9.52 -22.24
CA GLY A 218 24.93 8.35 -21.89
C GLY A 218 24.24 7.38 -20.92
N GLY A 219 22.96 7.61 -20.63
CA GLY A 219 22.20 6.93 -19.59
C GLY A 219 22.19 7.73 -18.30
N TYR A 220 21.05 7.74 -17.60
CA TYR A 220 20.94 8.48 -16.34
C TYR A 220 21.85 7.88 -15.25
N THR A 221 22.33 8.74 -14.37
CA THR A 221 23.10 8.34 -13.18
C THR A 221 22.37 8.72 -11.90
N GLY A 222 22.45 7.86 -10.89
CA GLY A 222 21.66 7.98 -9.65
C GLY A 222 20.51 6.98 -9.59
N LYS A 223 19.60 7.16 -8.63
CA LYS A 223 18.48 6.25 -8.41
C LYS A 223 17.19 7.01 -8.18
N PHE A 224 16.20 6.76 -9.02
CA PHE A 224 14.84 7.24 -8.77
C PHE A 224 14.29 6.63 -7.49
N LYS A 225 13.75 7.47 -6.61
CA LYS A 225 12.86 7.04 -5.53
C LYS A 225 11.42 7.28 -5.96
N VAL A 226 10.61 6.24 -5.85
CA VAL A 226 9.19 6.28 -6.26
C VAL A 226 8.35 6.81 -5.09
N TYR A 227 7.75 7.98 -5.28
CA TYR A 227 6.72 8.52 -4.39
C TYR A 227 5.37 8.47 -5.10
N LYS A 228 4.32 8.10 -4.39
CA LYS A 228 2.94 8.10 -4.86
C LYS A 228 2.05 8.57 -3.72
N ILE A 229 0.99 9.30 -4.03
CA ILE A 229 0.05 9.75 -3.01
C ILE A 229 -0.99 8.66 -2.79
N ASP A 230 -1.50 8.08 -3.88
CA ASP A 230 -2.34 6.90 -3.80
C ASP A 230 -1.47 5.64 -3.68
N PRO A 231 -1.77 4.72 -2.74
CA PRO A 231 -1.17 3.39 -2.70
C PRO A 231 -1.20 2.64 -4.03
N GLN A 232 -2.25 2.82 -4.83
CA GLN A 232 -2.46 2.18 -6.11
C GLN A 232 -1.90 3.06 -7.24
N ILE A 233 -1.01 2.48 -8.06
CA ILE A 233 -0.56 3.13 -9.28
C ILE A 233 -1.75 3.22 -10.26
N PRO A 234 -2.07 4.41 -10.80
CA PRO A 234 -3.11 4.54 -11.81
C PRO A 234 -2.80 3.66 -13.01
N CYS A 235 -3.82 2.96 -13.48
CA CYS A 235 -3.74 2.09 -14.63
C CYS A 235 -4.56 2.65 -15.77
N THR A 236 -3.96 2.74 -16.96
CA THR A 236 -4.64 3.12 -18.18
C THR A 236 -4.19 2.25 -19.34
N THR A 237 -5.07 2.09 -20.32
CA THR A 237 -4.76 1.54 -21.64
C THR A 237 -4.59 2.66 -22.67
N SER A 238 -4.10 2.33 -23.87
CA SER A 238 -4.01 3.25 -25.02
C SER A 238 -5.36 3.75 -25.52
N ALA A 239 -6.43 2.98 -25.33
CA ALA A 239 -7.79 3.37 -25.70
C ALA A 239 -8.41 4.37 -24.69
N GLU A 240 -8.01 4.29 -23.42
CA GLU A 240 -8.54 5.12 -22.35
C GLU A 240 -7.74 6.40 -22.14
N TRP A 241 -6.41 6.32 -22.30
CA TRP A 241 -5.54 7.46 -22.06
C TRP A 241 -5.81 8.56 -23.08
N LYS A 242 -5.95 9.77 -22.56
CA LYS A 242 -6.03 10.98 -23.36
C LYS A 242 -5.19 12.06 -22.72
N PHE A 243 -4.59 12.91 -23.56
CA PHE A 243 -4.02 14.17 -23.14
C PHE A 243 -4.93 15.32 -23.55
N THR A 244 -5.56 15.97 -22.58
CA THR A 244 -6.49 17.07 -22.84
C THR A 244 -5.84 18.43 -22.58
N VAL A 245 -5.98 19.36 -23.52
CA VAL A 245 -5.60 20.77 -23.37
C VAL A 245 -6.87 21.60 -23.42
N SER A 246 -7.16 22.33 -22.33
CA SER A 246 -8.44 23.02 -22.14
C SER A 246 -8.28 24.38 -21.43
N GLY A 247 -9.40 25.03 -21.11
CA GLY A 247 -9.43 26.33 -20.42
C GLY A 247 -9.31 27.50 -21.39
N LEU A 248 -8.46 28.47 -21.05
CA LEU A 248 -8.24 29.72 -21.78
C LEU A 248 -7.36 29.54 -23.03
N VAL A 249 -7.88 28.76 -23.98
CA VAL A 249 -7.27 28.49 -25.30
C VAL A 249 -8.28 28.71 -26.43
N ASP A 250 -7.81 29.05 -27.62
CA ASP A 250 -8.65 29.24 -28.81
C ASP A 250 -9.13 27.91 -29.40
N LYS A 251 -8.27 26.88 -29.33
CA LYS A 251 -8.54 25.54 -29.87
C LYS A 251 -8.30 24.48 -28.79
N PRO A 252 -9.28 24.21 -27.90
CA PRO A 252 -9.19 23.07 -27.00
C PRO A 252 -9.00 21.77 -27.79
N GLN A 253 -8.07 20.93 -27.37
CA GLN A 253 -7.76 19.67 -28.06
C GLN A 253 -7.65 18.53 -27.04
N SER A 254 -8.08 17.34 -27.45
CA SER A 254 -7.84 16.10 -26.72
C SER A 254 -7.17 15.12 -27.67
N PHE A 255 -5.99 14.64 -27.30
CA PHE A 255 -5.24 13.66 -28.09
C PHE A 255 -5.42 12.28 -27.50
N THR A 256 -5.75 11.30 -28.32
CA THR A 256 -5.54 9.88 -28.00
C THR A 256 -4.04 9.58 -27.90
N TRP A 257 -3.67 8.42 -27.37
CA TRP A 257 -2.28 7.99 -27.29
C TRP A 257 -1.56 8.06 -28.66
N GLU A 258 -2.17 7.49 -29.70
CA GLU A 258 -1.58 7.46 -31.03
C GLU A 258 -1.43 8.86 -31.65
N GLU A 259 -2.42 9.73 -31.47
CA GLU A 259 -2.36 11.12 -31.94
C GLU A 259 -1.29 11.92 -31.20
N PHE A 260 -1.13 11.70 -29.90
CA PHE A 260 -0.13 12.37 -29.11
C PHE A 260 1.30 12.00 -29.55
N LEU A 261 1.54 10.73 -29.88
CA LEU A 261 2.84 10.28 -30.42
C LEU A 261 3.17 10.86 -31.81
N LYS A 262 2.17 11.32 -32.57
CA LYS A 262 2.35 11.98 -33.87
C LYS A 262 2.69 13.47 -33.76
N LEU A 263 2.60 14.05 -32.56
CA LEU A 263 3.04 15.43 -32.35
C LEU A 263 4.56 15.54 -32.51
N PRO A 264 5.09 16.71 -32.91
CA PRO A 264 6.54 16.95 -32.93
C PRO A 264 7.14 16.67 -31.55
N ARG A 265 8.05 15.69 -31.48
CA ARG A 265 8.78 15.34 -30.27
C ARG A 265 10.20 15.86 -30.36
N VAL A 266 10.77 16.18 -29.19
CA VAL A 266 12.15 16.62 -29.04
C VAL A 266 12.86 15.75 -28.01
N VAL A 267 14.17 15.64 -28.13
CA VAL A 267 15.04 14.97 -27.16
C VAL A 267 15.80 16.02 -26.36
N GLN A 268 15.78 15.90 -25.04
CA GLN A 268 16.59 16.72 -24.15
C GLN A 268 17.33 15.88 -23.12
N VAL A 269 18.49 16.36 -22.69
CA VAL A 269 19.19 15.83 -21.53
C VAL A 269 18.99 16.80 -20.37
N SER A 270 18.47 16.31 -19.27
CA SER A 270 18.20 17.15 -18.11
C SER A 270 18.28 16.37 -16.81
N ASP A 271 18.59 17.08 -15.73
CA ASP A 271 18.64 16.50 -14.40
C ASP A 271 17.26 16.51 -13.72
N PHE A 272 17.14 15.69 -12.70
CA PHE A 272 15.97 15.58 -11.84
C PHE A 272 16.40 15.83 -10.40
N HIS A 273 15.78 16.81 -9.74
CA HIS A 273 16.12 17.19 -8.37
C HIS A 273 14.94 17.00 -7.42
N CYS A 274 15.11 16.18 -6.38
CA CYS A 274 14.13 16.04 -5.32
C CYS A 274 14.38 17.05 -4.20
N VAL A 275 13.28 17.59 -3.65
CA VAL A 275 13.31 18.47 -2.48
C VAL A 275 13.90 17.79 -1.24
N GLU A 276 13.89 16.45 -1.18
CA GLU A 276 14.53 15.65 -0.12
C GLU A 276 16.05 15.49 -0.28
N GLY A 277 16.67 16.22 -1.21
CA GLY A 277 18.13 16.30 -1.31
C GLY A 277 18.82 15.20 -2.12
N TRP A 278 18.06 14.42 -2.91
CA TRP A 278 18.62 13.46 -3.86
C TRP A 278 18.29 13.86 -5.30
N SER A 279 19.15 13.47 -6.23
CA SER A 279 19.03 13.81 -7.66
C SER A 279 19.31 12.61 -8.55
N VAL A 280 18.85 12.70 -9.79
CA VAL A 280 19.22 11.80 -10.89
C VAL A 280 19.71 12.69 -12.04
N TYR A 281 20.86 12.37 -12.60
CA TYR A 281 21.55 13.23 -13.57
C TYR A 281 21.54 12.61 -14.96
N THR A 282 21.81 13.44 -15.97
CA THR A 282 22.05 13.03 -17.36
C THR A 282 20.92 12.21 -17.99
N ILE A 283 19.68 12.46 -17.59
CA ILE A 283 18.51 11.72 -18.07
C ILE A 283 18.16 12.21 -19.47
N THR A 284 18.02 11.28 -20.42
CA THR A 284 17.52 11.59 -21.77
C THR A 284 16.01 11.48 -21.76
N TYR A 285 15.31 12.60 -21.83
CA TYR A 285 13.86 12.64 -22.00
C TYR A 285 13.50 12.89 -23.46
N GLU A 286 12.46 12.21 -23.94
CA GLU A 286 11.84 12.50 -25.23
C GLU A 286 10.33 12.69 -25.07
N GLY A 287 9.81 13.77 -25.67
CA GLY A 287 8.44 14.21 -25.46
C GLY A 287 8.07 15.44 -26.29
N VAL A 288 6.88 15.98 -26.02
CA VAL A 288 6.37 17.20 -26.68
C VAL A 288 6.65 18.40 -25.77
N ARG A 289 7.30 19.46 -26.29
CA ARG A 289 7.52 20.68 -25.50
C ARG A 289 6.18 21.33 -25.18
N LEU A 290 6.07 21.88 -23.97
CA LEU A 290 4.85 22.61 -23.60
C LEU A 290 4.69 23.89 -24.42
N SER A 291 5.78 24.58 -24.77
CA SER A 291 5.75 25.74 -25.67
C SER A 291 5.00 25.45 -26.97
N ASP A 292 5.28 24.31 -27.58
CA ASP A 292 4.75 23.92 -28.88
C ASP A 292 3.26 23.54 -28.78
N LEU A 293 2.87 22.89 -27.68
CA LEU A 293 1.47 22.62 -27.36
C LEU A 293 0.69 23.93 -27.14
N LEU A 294 1.25 24.87 -26.39
CA LEU A 294 0.65 26.18 -26.08
C LEU A 294 0.46 27.01 -27.36
N GLU A 295 1.45 27.02 -28.25
CA GLU A 295 1.35 27.68 -29.55
C GLU A 295 0.26 27.04 -30.42
N ARG A 296 0.25 25.70 -30.51
CA ARG A 296 -0.72 24.93 -31.29
C ARG A 296 -2.17 25.21 -30.92
N VAL A 297 -2.48 25.33 -29.62
CA VAL A 297 -3.85 25.54 -29.13
C VAL A 297 -4.27 27.01 -29.10
N GLY A 298 -3.33 27.95 -29.24
CA GLY A 298 -3.58 29.39 -29.17
C GLY A 298 -3.96 29.84 -27.77
N VAL A 299 -2.97 30.25 -26.97
CA VAL A 299 -3.20 30.75 -25.60
C VAL A 299 -3.94 32.09 -25.62
N LYS A 300 -5.07 32.19 -24.91
CA LYS A 300 -5.82 33.44 -24.80
C LYS A 300 -5.06 34.47 -23.94
N PRO A 301 -5.19 35.78 -24.22
CA PRO A 301 -4.47 36.83 -23.48
C PRO A 301 -4.72 36.86 -21.96
N GLN A 302 -5.86 36.33 -21.50
CA GLN A 302 -6.22 36.28 -20.08
C GLN A 302 -5.52 35.14 -19.33
N ALA A 303 -4.98 34.14 -20.02
CA ALA A 303 -4.33 33.01 -19.38
C ALA A 303 -3.05 33.43 -18.65
N LYS A 304 -2.93 33.04 -17.38
CA LYS A 304 -1.78 33.36 -16.53
C LYS A 304 -1.11 32.12 -15.95
N TYR A 305 -1.82 31.00 -15.88
CA TYR A 305 -1.35 29.75 -15.27
C TYR A 305 -1.74 28.56 -16.13
N VAL A 306 -1.01 27.46 -15.94
CA VAL A 306 -1.28 26.15 -16.54
C VAL A 306 -1.38 25.14 -15.40
N LYS A 307 -2.57 24.59 -15.20
CA LYS A 307 -2.83 23.53 -14.22
C LYS A 307 -2.70 22.16 -14.89
N PHE A 308 -2.08 21.20 -14.20
CA PHE A 308 -1.82 19.86 -14.70
C PHE A 308 -2.60 18.82 -13.91
N TYR A 309 -3.01 17.77 -14.62
CA TYR A 309 -3.83 16.69 -14.07
C TYR A 309 -3.10 15.36 -14.14
N SER A 310 -3.11 14.63 -13.01
CA SER A 310 -2.66 13.25 -12.93
C SER A 310 -3.83 12.27 -13.03
N ALA A 311 -3.57 11.09 -13.57
CA ALA A 311 -4.50 9.96 -13.50
C ALA A 311 -4.78 9.49 -12.05
N GLU A 312 -3.94 9.86 -11.07
CA GLU A 312 -4.25 9.66 -9.63
C GLU A 312 -5.49 10.45 -9.17
N LYS A 313 -5.93 11.47 -9.94
CA LYS A 313 -7.03 12.40 -9.66
C LYS A 313 -6.82 13.31 -8.44
N ILE A 314 -6.24 12.80 -7.36
CA ILE A 314 -5.91 13.55 -6.15
C ILE A 314 -4.69 14.46 -6.34
N TYR A 315 -3.81 14.14 -7.30
CA TYR A 315 -2.62 14.91 -7.59
C TYR A 315 -2.88 15.92 -8.71
N THR A 316 -2.68 17.19 -8.38
CA THR A 316 -2.62 18.29 -9.35
C THR A 316 -1.47 19.20 -8.96
N ASP A 317 -0.96 19.91 -9.96
CA ASP A 317 0.08 20.92 -9.81
C ASP A 317 -0.19 22.03 -10.82
N ALA A 318 0.49 23.18 -10.70
CA ALA A 318 0.35 24.28 -11.64
C ALA A 318 1.64 25.08 -11.79
N LEU A 319 1.84 25.59 -12.99
CA LEU A 319 2.91 26.53 -13.34
C LEU A 319 2.29 27.87 -13.72
N SER A 320 3.03 28.96 -13.51
CA SER A 320 2.77 30.20 -14.26
C SER A 320 2.95 29.94 -15.76
N LEU A 321 2.30 30.75 -16.60
CA LEU A 321 2.42 30.63 -18.05
C LEU A 321 3.87 30.87 -18.52
N GLU A 322 4.64 31.71 -17.80
CA GLU A 322 6.07 31.94 -18.05
C GLU A 322 6.88 30.66 -17.80
N GLN A 323 6.67 30.02 -16.63
CA GLN A 323 7.32 28.76 -16.30
C GLN A 323 6.96 27.64 -17.28
N ALA A 324 5.69 27.55 -17.69
CA ALA A 324 5.24 26.56 -18.68
C ALA A 324 5.82 26.78 -20.09
N ARG A 325 6.32 28.00 -20.38
CA ARG A 325 6.99 28.37 -21.64
C ARG A 325 8.50 28.21 -21.61
N LEU A 326 9.08 27.79 -20.48
CA LEU A 326 10.50 27.48 -20.43
C LEU A 326 10.85 26.41 -21.47
N PRO A 327 12.01 26.53 -22.14
CA PRO A 327 12.34 25.72 -23.30
C PRO A 327 12.47 24.24 -22.96
N ASP A 328 12.79 23.90 -21.71
CA ASP A 328 13.07 22.55 -21.22
C ASP A 328 11.87 21.87 -20.53
N VAL A 329 10.67 22.47 -20.61
CA VAL A 329 9.45 21.89 -20.06
C VAL A 329 8.71 21.08 -21.12
N MET A 330 8.43 19.81 -20.80
CA MET A 330 7.79 18.88 -21.73
C MET A 330 6.87 17.87 -21.07
N ALA A 331 5.95 17.34 -21.87
CA ALA A 331 5.26 16.08 -21.59
C ALA A 331 6.06 14.93 -22.23
N ALA A 332 6.85 14.24 -21.41
CA ALA A 332 7.72 13.14 -21.82
C ALA A 332 6.97 11.81 -21.90
N VAL A 333 7.31 11.02 -22.92
CA VAL A 333 6.79 9.66 -23.16
C VAL A 333 7.88 8.58 -23.17
N LEU A 334 9.15 9.01 -23.23
CA LEU A 334 10.32 8.15 -23.20
C LEU A 334 11.36 8.67 -22.20
N LEU A 335 12.08 7.74 -21.60
CA LEU A 335 13.21 7.95 -20.69
C LEU A 335 14.34 7.01 -21.14
N ASP A 336 15.49 7.59 -21.49
CA ASP A 336 16.66 6.89 -22.03
C ASP A 336 16.32 5.94 -23.20
N GLY A 337 15.52 6.45 -24.15
CA GLY A 337 15.14 5.71 -25.35
C GLY A 337 14.15 4.56 -25.12
N SER A 338 13.65 4.40 -23.88
CA SER A 338 12.71 3.36 -23.49
C SER A 338 11.42 3.94 -22.92
N GLU A 339 10.34 3.16 -22.94
CA GLU A 339 9.06 3.53 -22.30
C GLU A 339 9.29 3.92 -20.83
N ILE A 340 8.63 5.00 -20.38
CA ILE A 340 8.74 5.44 -18.99
C ILE A 340 8.09 4.36 -18.10
N PRO A 341 8.82 3.80 -17.12
CA PRO A 341 8.24 2.86 -16.18
C PRO A 341 7.00 3.44 -15.48
N SER A 342 5.99 2.59 -15.28
CA SER A 342 4.71 3.00 -14.69
C SER A 342 4.87 3.65 -13.32
N ASP A 343 5.78 3.15 -12.49
CA ASP A 343 6.11 3.70 -11.17
C ASP A 343 6.84 5.06 -11.24
N LEU A 344 7.59 5.30 -12.33
CA LEU A 344 8.19 6.59 -12.68
C LEU A 344 7.23 7.55 -13.37
N GLY A 345 5.95 7.18 -13.49
CA GLY A 345 4.87 8.04 -13.99
C GLY A 345 4.51 7.86 -15.45
N GLY A 346 4.92 6.76 -16.08
CA GLY A 346 4.44 6.39 -17.42
C GLY A 346 2.91 6.21 -17.45
N PRO A 347 2.25 6.34 -18.61
CA PRO A 347 2.87 6.37 -19.94
C PRO A 347 3.37 7.76 -20.36
N ALA A 348 2.95 8.82 -19.67
CA ALA A 348 3.40 10.18 -19.91
C ALA A 348 3.60 10.91 -18.58
N ARG A 349 4.66 11.73 -18.49
CA ARG A 349 4.92 12.57 -17.32
C ARG A 349 5.34 13.97 -17.70
N LEU A 350 5.09 14.91 -16.81
CA LEU A 350 5.63 16.25 -16.90
C LEU A 350 7.12 16.24 -16.50
N VAL A 351 7.95 16.99 -17.22
CA VAL A 351 9.37 17.19 -16.96
C VAL A 351 9.61 18.70 -16.86
N ILE A 352 10.19 19.14 -15.73
CA ILE A 352 10.47 20.55 -15.42
C ILE A 352 11.84 20.63 -14.74
N PRO A 353 12.95 20.63 -15.50
CA PRO A 353 14.29 20.46 -14.93
C PRO A 353 14.71 21.55 -13.94
N GLN A 354 14.23 22.78 -14.16
CA GLN A 354 14.58 23.94 -13.33
C GLN A 354 13.82 23.97 -11.99
N MET A 355 12.93 23.01 -11.71
CA MET A 355 12.12 22.97 -10.49
C MET A 355 12.26 21.65 -9.76
N TYR A 356 11.92 21.67 -8.48
CA TYR A 356 11.86 20.44 -7.69
C TYR A 356 10.79 19.48 -8.23
N ALA A 357 11.13 18.20 -8.19
CA ALA A 357 10.39 17.11 -8.80
C ALA A 357 8.94 16.94 -8.35
N TYR A 358 8.51 17.55 -7.24
CA TYR A 358 7.09 17.53 -6.89
C TYR A 358 6.24 18.32 -7.90
N LYS A 359 6.80 19.31 -8.59
CA LYS A 359 6.10 19.98 -9.71
C LYS A 359 5.90 19.07 -10.92
N ALA A 360 6.74 18.04 -11.08
CA ALA A 360 6.79 17.17 -12.25
C ALA A 360 5.73 16.06 -12.16
N VAL A 361 4.47 16.41 -12.46
CA VAL A 361 3.28 15.54 -12.43
C VAL A 361 3.51 14.21 -13.17
N LYS A 362 3.23 13.11 -12.48
CA LYS A 362 3.25 11.74 -13.02
C LYS A 362 1.89 11.32 -13.53
N TRP A 363 1.86 10.33 -14.43
CA TRP A 363 0.62 9.81 -15.05
C TRP A 363 -0.20 10.96 -15.66
N LEU A 364 0.48 11.81 -16.42
CA LEU A 364 -0.05 13.06 -16.94
C LEU A 364 -1.17 12.78 -17.96
N VAL A 365 -2.33 13.40 -17.73
CA VAL A 365 -3.53 13.23 -18.58
C VAL A 365 -4.04 14.54 -19.18
N GLY A 366 -3.40 15.67 -18.87
CA GLY A 366 -3.73 16.93 -19.51
C GLY A 366 -3.34 18.16 -18.73
N MET A 367 -3.70 19.29 -19.32
CA MET A 367 -3.50 20.62 -18.77
C MET A 367 -4.67 21.56 -19.07
N GLU A 368 -4.85 22.55 -18.22
CA GLU A 368 -5.88 23.57 -18.30
C GLU A 368 -5.27 24.95 -18.08
N LEU A 369 -5.56 25.88 -18.99
CA LEU A 369 -5.11 27.25 -18.89
C LEU A 369 -6.12 28.08 -18.10
N THR A 370 -5.65 28.77 -17.06
CA THR A 370 -6.49 29.54 -16.13
C THR A 370 -5.94 30.95 -15.93
N ASP A 371 -6.79 31.87 -15.49
CA ASP A 371 -6.44 33.24 -15.09
C ASP A 371 -6.12 33.34 -13.60
N ALA A 372 -6.71 32.45 -12.79
CA ALA A 372 -6.47 32.31 -11.36
C ALA A 372 -5.33 31.33 -11.04
N PRO A 373 -4.52 31.61 -10.00
CA PRO A 373 -3.49 30.68 -9.55
C PRO A 373 -4.11 29.43 -8.93
N HIS A 374 -3.44 28.28 -9.09
CA HIS A 374 -3.80 27.02 -8.45
C HIS A 374 -2.66 26.55 -7.55
N LYS A 375 -2.98 26.16 -6.31
CA LYS A 375 -2.04 25.45 -5.44
C LYS A 375 -2.28 23.95 -5.57
N GLY A 376 -1.25 23.23 -6.02
CA GLY A 376 -1.27 21.78 -6.14
C GLY A 376 -1.23 21.06 -4.80
N TYR A 377 -1.04 19.74 -4.87
CA TYR A 377 -1.10 18.86 -3.70
C TYR A 377 -0.07 19.24 -2.62
N TRP A 378 1.16 19.61 -3.00
CA TRP A 378 2.21 19.92 -2.03
C TRP A 378 2.19 21.38 -1.58
N GLU A 379 1.78 22.30 -2.45
CA GLU A 379 1.75 23.74 -2.17
C GLU A 379 0.69 24.08 -1.14
N VAL A 380 -0.46 23.39 -1.14
CA VAL A 380 -1.44 23.51 -0.04
C VAL A 380 -0.91 22.96 1.30
N ARG A 381 0.17 22.18 1.28
CA ARG A 381 0.86 21.62 2.45
C ARG A 381 2.13 22.39 2.83
N GLY A 382 2.30 23.60 2.28
CA GLY A 382 3.38 24.52 2.67
C GLY A 382 4.66 24.42 1.83
N TYR A 383 4.66 23.64 0.73
CA TYR A 383 5.78 23.64 -0.21
C TYR A 383 5.79 24.94 -1.05
N PRO A 384 6.98 25.42 -1.45
CA PRO A 384 7.08 26.61 -2.31
C PRO A 384 6.28 26.48 -3.61
N VAL A 385 5.62 27.56 -4.04
CA VAL A 385 4.79 27.54 -5.26
C VAL A 385 5.64 27.44 -6.52
N ASP A 386 6.66 28.30 -6.64
CA ASP A 386 7.53 28.34 -7.83
C ASP A 386 8.55 27.21 -7.84
N ALA A 387 8.89 26.69 -6.66
CA ALA A 387 9.68 25.47 -6.50
C ALA A 387 11.01 25.39 -7.27
N TRP A 388 11.63 26.54 -7.60
CA TRP A 388 12.91 26.58 -8.30
C TRP A 388 13.94 25.68 -7.61
N ALA A 389 14.46 24.71 -8.36
CA ALA A 389 15.52 23.85 -7.88
C ALA A 389 16.79 24.70 -7.83
N LYS A 390 17.54 24.62 -6.73
CA LYS A 390 18.87 25.20 -6.69
C LYS A 390 19.72 24.48 -7.73
N PRO A 391 20.49 25.18 -8.58
CA PRO A 391 21.49 24.56 -9.43
C PRO A 391 22.34 23.64 -8.56
N GLY A 392 22.27 22.33 -8.81
CA GLY A 392 23.10 21.37 -8.11
C GLY A 392 24.56 21.72 -8.38
N ARG A 393 25.36 21.86 -7.32
CA ARG A 393 26.82 21.86 -7.45
C ARG A 393 27.20 20.62 -8.26
N SER A 394 27.89 20.87 -9.36
CA SER A 394 28.57 19.89 -10.22
C SER A 394 29.29 18.83 -9.42
#